data_AF-A0AA35R0Y5-F1
#
_entry.id   AF-A0AA35R0Y5-F1
#
_cell.length_a   1.000
_cell.length_b   1.000
_cell.length_c   1.000
_cell.angle_alpha   90.00
_cell.angle_beta   90.00
_cell.angle_gamma   90.00
#
_symmetry.space_group_name_H-M   'P 1'
#
loop_
_entity.id
_entity.type
_entity.pdbx_description
1 polymer ?
#
loop_
_entity_poly.entity_id
_entity_poly.type
_entity_poly.pdbx_seq_one_letter_code
_entity_poly.pdbx_strand_id
1 'polypeptide(L)'
;NCIFTLYRLQNVAEKGSFFLILFASQPLSESQFAIPTSRYDTIDCYISSHEYNDIPILCDPKIFQTLRDGGVDELLARHVAHLFIRDPVSLFEEKIHQNIEDDVDHFENIQSTNWQTMRFKPPPLNSTIGWRVEFRPLEVQLTDFENAAFVVFVVLLTRAILSFKLNILIPISKMQENMTRAQKRDAVRSEKFYFRKSVVPDDDKDDNEGAEPKGSHDHEYTEMSVDTIINGKDEFPGLIPLVRMYVNSIEMDVDTRCSVMQYLRLISKRASGELMTGARWIRHFLTSHPLYKQDSVVTEEMNYDLVKRMMEISEGTVPCLELTGKLLPKSVDN
;
A
#
# COMPACT_ATOMS: atom_id res chain seq x y z
N ASN A 1 4.45 12.89 25.52
CA ASN A 1 5.34 13.72 26.36
C ASN A 1 6.61 12.96 26.71
N CYS A 2 7.70 13.13 25.96
CA CYS A 2 9.01 12.61 26.37
C CYS A 2 9.69 13.66 27.26
N ILE A 3 9.90 13.34 28.54
CA ILE A 3 10.72 14.14 29.45
C ILE A 3 12.14 13.57 29.38
N PHE A 4 13.13 14.41 29.06
CA PHE A 4 14.53 14.03 29.07
C PHE A 4 15.08 14.12 30.49
N THR A 5 15.51 13.01 31.07
CA THR A 5 16.23 13.00 32.36
C THR A 5 17.67 12.54 32.12
N LEU A 6 18.61 13.47 32.21
CA LEU A 6 20.04 13.21 32.12
C LEU A 6 20.57 12.73 33.47
N TYR A 7 20.96 11.46 33.56
CA TYR A 7 21.69 10.94 34.72
C TYR A 7 23.19 11.10 34.49
N ARG A 8 23.86 11.79 35.42
CA ARG A 8 25.33 11.91 35.48
C ARG A 8 25.85 10.86 36.46
N LEU A 9 26.41 9.77 35.97
CA LEU A 9 27.11 8.81 36.83
C LEU A 9 28.42 9.45 37.31
N GLN A 10 28.59 9.57 38.63
CA GLN A 10 29.81 10.05 39.25
C GLN A 10 30.57 8.90 39.92
N ASN A 11 31.86 8.82 39.57
CA ASN A 11 32.99 8.11 40.22
C ASN A 11 33.16 6.61 39.85
N VAL A 12 34.35 6.09 39.49
CA VAL A 12 35.75 6.47 39.82
C VAL A 12 36.70 6.15 38.65
N ALA A 13 37.74 6.98 38.52
CA ALA A 13 39.03 6.81 37.81
C ALA A 13 39.07 6.90 36.26
N GLU A 14 39.74 7.98 35.83
CA GLU A 14 40.43 8.18 34.55
C GLU A 14 39.59 8.30 33.25
N LYS A 15 39.53 9.55 32.77
CA LYS A 15 39.30 10.01 31.37
C LYS A 15 38.08 9.44 30.62
N GLY A 16 36.96 10.15 30.76
CA GLY A 16 35.87 10.16 29.77
C GLY A 16 34.49 10.23 30.43
N SER A 17 33.80 11.37 30.33
CA SER A 17 32.38 11.42 30.68
C SER A 17 31.57 10.78 29.56
N PHE A 18 31.07 9.57 29.77
CA PHE A 18 30.05 8.96 28.92
C PHE A 18 28.66 9.37 29.44
N PHE A 19 27.84 9.95 28.56
CA PHE A 19 26.42 10.15 28.81
C PHE A 19 25.66 8.94 28.29
N LEU A 20 25.07 8.16 29.18
CA LEU A 20 24.11 7.12 28.82
C LEU A 20 22.73 7.75 28.80
N ILE A 21 22.15 7.96 27.61
CA ILE A 21 20.74 8.38 27.50
C ILE A 21 19.91 7.10 27.60
N LEU A 22 19.46 6.79 28.81
CA LEU A 22 18.44 5.77 29.04
C LEU A 22 17.07 6.38 28.73
N PHE A 23 16.42 5.93 27.66
CA PHE A 23 15.02 6.23 27.40
C PHE A 23 14.16 5.42 28.39
N ALA A 24 13.88 5.98 29.55
CA ALA A 24 12.84 5.44 30.43
C ALA A 24 11.49 5.98 29.97
N SER A 25 10.74 5.19 29.19
CA SER A 25 9.33 5.46 28.94
C SER A 25 8.55 5.36 30.25
N GLN A 26 7.74 6.37 30.59
CA GLN A 26 6.85 6.27 31.74
C GLN A 26 5.85 5.11 31.53
N PRO A 27 5.48 4.36 32.58
CA PRO A 27 4.43 3.34 32.48
C PRO A 27 3.13 3.98 31.98
N LEU A 28 2.37 3.25 31.16
CA LEU A 28 1.07 3.69 30.69
C LEU A 28 0.10 3.78 31.87
N SER A 29 -0.59 4.92 32.02
CA SER A 29 -1.57 5.15 33.09
C SER A 29 -3.01 4.82 32.68
N GLU A 30 -3.33 4.95 31.39
CA GLU A 30 -4.71 4.90 30.86
C GLU A 30 -4.89 3.91 29.70
N SER A 31 -3.82 3.24 29.26
CA SER A 31 -3.84 2.39 28.07
C SER A 31 -3.12 1.08 28.32
N GLN A 32 -3.65 -0.01 27.75
CA GLN A 32 -3.02 -1.33 27.82
C GLN A 32 -1.78 -1.43 26.93
N PHE A 33 -1.73 -0.65 25.84
CA PHE A 33 -0.73 -0.77 24.78
C PHE A 33 -0.11 0.59 24.43
N ALA A 34 1.20 0.60 24.17
CA ALA A 34 1.89 1.72 23.55
C ALA A 34 1.93 1.46 22.04
N ILE A 35 0.97 2.01 21.30
CA ILE A 35 0.77 1.65 19.90
C ILE A 35 1.53 2.63 18.99
N PRO A 36 2.48 2.15 18.16
CA PRO A 36 3.40 3.03 17.41
C PRO A 36 2.77 3.66 16.15
N THR A 37 1.74 3.02 15.59
CA THR A 37 1.10 3.40 14.33
C THR A 37 -0.33 3.88 14.54
N SER A 38 -0.86 4.61 13.57
CA SER A 38 -2.29 4.96 13.51
C SER A 38 -3.12 3.71 13.19
N ARG A 39 -4.42 3.71 13.51
CA ARG A 39 -5.34 2.69 12.97
C ARG A 39 -5.61 2.86 11.47
N TYR A 40 -5.23 4.01 10.91
CA TYR A 40 -5.14 4.26 9.48
C TYR A 40 -3.66 4.34 9.11
N ASP A 41 -3.09 3.29 8.54
CA ASP A 41 -1.66 3.20 8.21
C ASP A 41 -1.41 2.13 7.12
N THR A 42 -0.18 1.73 6.88
CA THR A 42 0.14 0.54 6.07
C THR A 42 -0.10 -0.76 6.83
N ILE A 43 0.00 -1.91 6.14
CA ILE A 43 -0.10 -3.23 6.79
C ILE A 43 1.04 -3.45 7.81
N ASP A 44 0.72 -4.14 8.90
CA ASP A 44 1.69 -4.43 9.97
C ASP A 44 2.37 -5.80 9.80
N CYS A 45 1.78 -6.73 9.04
CA CYS A 45 2.35 -8.05 8.79
C CYS A 45 1.78 -8.71 7.52
N TYR A 46 2.50 -9.71 7.03
CA TYR A 46 2.01 -10.72 6.10
C TYR A 46 1.33 -11.85 6.87
N ILE A 47 0.20 -12.31 6.34
CA ILE A 47 -0.51 -13.50 6.84
C ILE A 47 -0.02 -14.80 6.18
N SER A 48 0.94 -14.71 5.26
CA SER A 48 1.42 -15.84 4.45
C SER A 48 2.89 -16.21 4.66
N SER A 49 3.66 -15.41 5.40
CA SER A 49 5.10 -15.65 5.60
C SER A 49 5.59 -15.07 6.91
N HIS A 50 6.27 -15.91 7.72
CA HIS A 50 7.01 -15.47 8.90
C HIS A 50 8.30 -14.73 8.54
N GLU A 51 8.96 -15.17 7.46
CA GLU A 51 10.28 -14.71 7.00
C GLU A 51 10.33 -13.19 6.76
N TYR A 52 9.24 -12.64 6.20
CA TYR A 52 9.17 -11.22 5.85
C TYR A 52 8.51 -10.35 6.93
N ASN A 53 8.08 -10.94 8.04
CA ASN A 53 7.58 -10.22 9.22
C ASN A 53 8.74 -9.88 10.15
N ASP A 54 9.61 -8.98 9.71
CA ASP A 54 10.84 -8.58 10.39
C ASP A 54 10.65 -7.49 11.47
N ILE A 55 9.42 -6.99 11.63
CA ILE A 55 9.04 -6.06 12.68
C ILE A 55 8.12 -6.77 13.69
N PRO A 56 8.40 -6.66 15.01
CA PRO A 56 7.50 -7.20 16.03
C PRO A 56 6.11 -6.59 15.93
N ILE A 57 5.10 -7.44 15.73
CA ILE A 57 3.69 -7.02 15.74
C ILE A 57 3.13 -7.02 17.16
N LEU A 58 2.63 -5.86 17.57
CA LEU A 58 1.93 -5.68 18.84
C LEU A 58 0.54 -6.32 18.75
N CYS A 59 0.20 -7.27 19.61
CA CYS A 59 -1.13 -7.88 19.65
C CYS A 59 -1.55 -8.20 21.09
N ASP A 60 -2.84 -8.36 21.34
CA ASP A 60 -3.33 -8.81 22.63
C ASP A 60 -3.07 -10.32 22.81
N PRO A 61 -2.26 -10.75 23.80
CA PRO A 61 -1.90 -12.16 23.97
C PRO A 61 -3.10 -13.07 24.31
N LYS A 62 -4.12 -12.55 24.99
CA LYS A 62 -5.31 -13.32 25.34
C LYS A 62 -6.15 -13.58 24.10
N ILE A 63 -6.37 -12.55 23.27
CA ILE A 63 -7.12 -12.69 22.02
C ILE A 63 -6.37 -13.61 21.06
N PHE A 64 -5.05 -13.47 20.95
CA PHE A 64 -4.22 -14.38 20.18
C PHE A 64 -4.41 -15.82 20.63
N GLN A 65 -4.30 -16.11 21.93
CA GLN A 65 -4.47 -17.48 22.44
C GLN A 65 -5.88 -18.02 22.19
N THR A 66 -6.93 -17.22 22.40
CA THR A 66 -8.32 -17.61 22.09
C THR A 66 -8.49 -18.03 20.62
N LEU A 67 -7.89 -17.29 19.68
CA LEU A 67 -7.94 -17.62 18.26
C LEU A 67 -7.17 -18.92 17.95
N ARG A 68 -6.01 -19.13 18.58
CA ARG A 68 -5.21 -20.35 18.43
C ARG A 68 -5.93 -21.58 18.97
N ASP A 69 -6.55 -21.47 20.15
CA ASP A 69 -7.36 -22.54 20.76
C ASP A 69 -8.59 -22.86 19.90
N GLY A 70 -9.12 -21.86 19.18
CA GLY A 70 -10.18 -22.01 18.18
C GLY A 70 -9.71 -22.55 16.82
N GLY A 71 -8.43 -22.87 16.64
CA GLY A 71 -7.88 -23.48 15.43
C GLY A 71 -7.48 -22.52 14.31
N VAL A 72 -7.48 -21.20 14.54
CA VAL A 72 -6.98 -20.21 13.57
C VAL A 72 -5.45 -20.30 13.51
N ASP A 73 -4.83 -20.34 12.32
CA ASP A 73 -3.38 -20.43 12.14
C ASP A 73 -2.62 -19.27 12.82
N GLU A 74 -1.32 -19.44 13.05
CA GLU A 74 -0.54 -18.49 13.85
C GLU A 74 -0.51 -17.08 13.27
N LEU A 75 -0.24 -16.95 11.97
CA LEU A 75 -0.07 -15.65 11.32
C LEU A 75 -1.41 -14.92 11.24
N LEU A 76 -2.49 -15.63 10.90
CA LEU A 76 -3.82 -15.04 10.89
C LEU A 76 -4.31 -14.68 12.29
N ALA A 77 -4.07 -15.53 13.30
CA ALA A 77 -4.43 -15.24 14.68
C ALA A 77 -3.70 -13.98 15.19
N ARG A 78 -2.43 -13.83 14.84
CA ARG A 78 -1.61 -12.67 15.18
C ARG A 78 -2.09 -11.40 14.49
N HIS A 79 -2.46 -11.49 13.20
CA HIS A 79 -3.06 -10.39 12.45
C HIS A 79 -4.37 -9.93 13.11
N VAL A 80 -5.31 -10.85 13.39
CA VAL A 80 -6.60 -10.49 14.00
C VAL A 80 -6.39 -9.94 15.41
N ALA A 81 -5.56 -10.56 16.25
CA ALA A 81 -5.26 -10.07 17.59
C ALA A 81 -4.59 -8.68 17.61
N HIS A 82 -3.84 -8.33 16.56
CA HIS A 82 -3.32 -6.98 16.37
C HIS A 82 -4.45 -5.96 16.12
N LEU A 83 -5.44 -6.27 15.29
CA LEU A 83 -6.57 -5.35 15.04
C LEU A 83 -7.33 -4.99 16.33
N PHE A 84 -7.41 -5.94 17.25
CA PHE A 84 -8.11 -5.83 18.54
C PHE A 84 -7.31 -5.12 19.65
N ILE A 85 -6.12 -4.58 19.36
CA ILE A 85 -5.46 -3.62 20.28
C ILE A 85 -6.13 -2.23 20.25
N ARG A 86 -7.17 -2.08 19.42
CA ARG A 86 -7.91 -0.85 19.19
C ARG A 86 -9.30 -0.94 19.80
N ASP A 87 -9.71 0.12 20.49
CA ASP A 87 -11.09 0.23 20.98
C ASP A 87 -12.08 0.50 19.83
N PRO A 88 -13.34 0.04 19.97
CA PRO A 88 -14.42 0.43 19.06
C PRO A 88 -14.68 1.93 19.19
N VAL A 89 -14.82 2.63 18.06
CA VAL A 89 -15.00 4.09 18.02
C VAL A 89 -16.41 4.52 17.67
N SER A 90 -17.27 3.58 17.29
CA SER A 90 -18.68 3.82 17.00
C SER A 90 -19.47 2.55 17.27
N LEU A 91 -20.41 2.59 18.21
CA LEU A 91 -21.32 1.48 18.51
C LEU A 91 -22.70 2.05 18.78
N PHE A 92 -23.71 1.57 18.04
CA PHE A 92 -25.10 1.94 18.27
C PHE A 92 -25.68 1.15 19.44
N GLU A 93 -26.57 1.77 20.20
CA GLU A 93 -27.18 1.17 21.40
C GLU A 93 -27.91 -0.13 21.07
N GLU A 94 -28.59 -0.16 19.93
CA GLU A 94 -29.33 -1.32 19.42
C GLU A 94 -28.42 -2.49 19.04
N LYS A 95 -27.11 -2.24 18.91
CA LYS A 95 -26.10 -3.22 18.52
C LYS A 95 -25.22 -3.68 19.69
N ILE A 96 -25.52 -3.28 20.93
CA ILE A 96 -24.78 -3.72 22.11
C ILE A 96 -24.92 -5.23 22.33
N HIS A 97 -26.14 -5.76 22.20
CA HIS A 97 -26.43 -7.19 22.35
C HIS A 97 -26.74 -7.79 20.99
N GLN A 98 -26.03 -8.86 20.62
CA GLN A 98 -26.12 -9.51 19.30
C GLN A 98 -26.16 -11.02 19.44
N ASN A 99 -26.72 -11.71 18.44
CA ASN A 99 -26.60 -13.16 18.37
C ASN A 99 -25.27 -13.51 17.70
N ILE A 100 -24.32 -14.05 18.47
CA ILE A 100 -22.97 -14.40 17.97
C ILE A 100 -22.97 -15.46 16.86
N GLU A 101 -24.07 -16.21 16.69
CA GLU A 101 -24.20 -17.21 15.61
C GLU A 101 -24.63 -16.59 14.28
N ASP A 102 -25.32 -15.43 14.31
CA ASP A 102 -25.94 -14.81 13.14
C ASP A 102 -25.34 -13.44 12.79
N ASP A 103 -24.72 -12.76 13.76
CA ASP A 103 -24.24 -11.39 13.65
C ASP A 103 -22.71 -11.31 13.72
N VAL A 104 -22.12 -10.51 12.83
CA VAL A 104 -20.67 -10.22 12.79
C VAL A 104 -20.36 -8.75 13.07
N ASP A 105 -21.35 -7.94 13.44
CA ASP A 105 -21.21 -6.49 13.59
C ASP A 105 -20.16 -6.11 14.64
N HIS A 106 -20.00 -6.87 15.74
CA HIS A 106 -18.94 -6.62 16.73
C HIS A 106 -17.54 -6.83 16.16
N PHE A 107 -17.34 -7.87 15.34
CA PHE A 107 -16.08 -8.08 14.64
C PHE A 107 -15.84 -6.98 13.59
N GLU A 108 -16.88 -6.68 12.79
CA GLU A 108 -16.82 -5.63 11.76
C GLU A 108 -16.59 -4.24 12.36
N ASN A 109 -17.01 -3.97 13.59
CA ASN A 109 -16.71 -2.71 14.28
C ASN A 109 -15.19 -2.46 14.37
N ILE A 110 -14.44 -3.49 14.76
CA ILE A 110 -12.98 -3.43 14.84
C ILE A 110 -12.36 -3.53 13.44
N GLN A 111 -12.78 -4.49 12.63
CA GLN A 111 -12.19 -4.73 11.32
C GLN A 111 -12.37 -3.54 10.36
N SER A 112 -13.57 -2.96 10.31
CA SER A 112 -13.87 -1.86 9.40
C SER A 112 -13.18 -0.55 9.81
N THR A 113 -12.81 -0.40 11.08
CA THR A 113 -12.13 0.78 11.64
C THR A 113 -10.62 0.62 11.81
N ASN A 114 -10.05 -0.47 11.32
CA ASN A 114 -8.64 -0.56 10.98
C ASN A 114 -8.48 -0.36 9.46
N TRP A 115 -7.95 0.79 9.07
CA TRP A 115 -7.83 1.24 7.68
C TRP A 115 -6.40 1.10 7.19
N GLN A 116 -6.03 -0.13 6.83
CA GLN A 116 -4.70 -0.41 6.30
C GLN A 116 -4.63 -0.18 4.77
N THR A 117 -3.43 -0.24 4.19
CA THR A 117 -3.21 -0.23 2.72
C THR A 117 -3.81 -1.46 2.01
N MET A 118 -3.94 -2.57 2.73
CA MET A 118 -4.67 -3.76 2.28
C MET A 118 -5.65 -4.18 3.37
N ARG A 119 -6.77 -4.79 3.00
CA ARG A 119 -7.70 -5.40 3.98
C ARG A 119 -8.06 -6.82 3.58
N PHE A 120 -7.85 -7.75 4.50
CA PHE A 120 -8.30 -9.13 4.38
C PHE A 120 -9.73 -9.23 4.90
N LYS A 121 -10.69 -9.61 4.05
CA LYS A 121 -12.12 -9.60 4.38
C LYS A 121 -12.64 -11.04 4.46
N PRO A 122 -13.03 -11.50 5.66
CA PRO A 122 -13.75 -12.77 5.81
C PRO A 122 -15.02 -12.82 4.96
N PRO A 123 -15.49 -14.04 4.60
CA PRO A 123 -16.80 -14.20 3.99
C PRO A 123 -17.89 -13.72 4.95
N PRO A 124 -18.91 -12.97 4.48
CA PRO A 124 -20.09 -12.69 5.28
C PRO A 124 -20.83 -13.99 5.63
N LEU A 125 -21.47 -14.04 6.80
CA LEU A 125 -22.36 -15.15 7.15
C LEU A 125 -23.49 -15.27 6.11
N ASN A 126 -23.90 -16.51 5.82
CA ASN A 126 -25.02 -16.82 4.94
C ASN A 126 -24.93 -16.21 3.53
N SER A 127 -23.71 -16.01 3.01
CA SER A 127 -23.45 -15.44 1.68
C SER A 127 -22.64 -16.40 0.80
N THR A 128 -22.78 -16.25 -0.52
CA THR A 128 -21.91 -16.94 -1.51
C THR A 128 -20.57 -16.21 -1.71
N ILE A 129 -20.37 -15.07 -1.06
CA ILE A 129 -19.14 -14.28 -1.17
C ILE A 129 -18.03 -14.96 -0.36
N GLY A 130 -16.91 -15.29 -1.02
CA GLY A 130 -15.74 -15.89 -0.39
C GLY A 130 -14.82 -14.88 0.31
N TRP A 131 -13.62 -15.35 0.68
CA TRP A 131 -12.53 -14.53 1.18
C TRP A 131 -12.10 -13.50 0.13
N ARG A 132 -11.92 -12.25 0.57
CA ARG A 132 -11.55 -11.14 -0.33
C ARG A 132 -10.35 -10.40 0.20
N VAL A 133 -9.63 -9.78 -0.73
CA VAL A 133 -8.58 -8.82 -0.44
C VAL A 133 -8.97 -7.49 -1.07
N GLU A 134 -8.94 -6.42 -0.29
CA GLU A 134 -9.19 -5.06 -0.75
C GLU A 134 -7.86 -4.32 -0.89
N PHE A 135 -7.55 -3.85 -2.11
CA PHE A 135 -6.38 -3.03 -2.42
C PHE A 135 -6.75 -1.55 -2.30
N ARG A 136 -6.20 -0.84 -1.32
CA ARG A 136 -6.66 0.50 -0.89
C ARG A 136 -5.71 1.69 -1.18
N PRO A 137 -4.47 1.55 -1.68
CA PRO A 137 -3.53 2.68 -1.76
C PRO A 137 -3.68 3.55 -3.02
N LEU A 138 -4.64 3.27 -3.92
CA LEU A 138 -4.79 4.06 -5.14
C LEU A 138 -5.46 5.40 -4.83
N GLU A 139 -4.78 6.49 -5.20
CA GLU A 139 -5.37 7.81 -5.30
C GLU A 139 -6.40 7.83 -6.44
N VAL A 140 -7.51 8.54 -6.26
CA VAL A 140 -8.50 8.76 -7.33
C VAL A 140 -7.92 9.66 -8.43
N GLN A 141 -8.19 9.33 -9.68
CA GLN A 141 -7.72 10.06 -10.85
C GLN A 141 -8.83 10.95 -11.43
N LEU A 142 -8.43 11.91 -12.27
CA LEU A 142 -9.32 12.94 -12.78
C LEU A 142 -10.39 12.41 -13.75
N THR A 143 -10.02 11.44 -14.58
CA THR A 143 -10.93 10.87 -15.60
C THR A 143 -11.26 9.40 -15.33
N ASP A 144 -12.44 8.98 -15.79
CA ASP A 144 -12.86 7.56 -15.75
C ASP A 144 -11.89 6.65 -16.49
N PHE A 145 -11.28 7.14 -17.58
CA PHE A 145 -10.25 6.41 -18.33
C PHE A 145 -9.03 6.08 -17.45
N GLU A 146 -8.52 7.07 -16.69
CA GLU A 146 -7.39 6.85 -15.78
C GLU A 146 -7.76 5.90 -14.65
N ASN A 147 -8.93 6.09 -14.02
CA ASN A 147 -9.40 5.23 -12.94
C ASN A 147 -9.58 3.78 -13.42
N ALA A 148 -10.22 3.58 -14.59
CA ALA A 148 -10.36 2.28 -15.21
C ALA A 148 -8.99 1.64 -15.51
N ALA A 149 -8.02 2.42 -15.98
CA ALA A 149 -6.69 1.92 -16.27
C ALA A 149 -6.00 1.32 -15.04
N PHE A 150 -6.03 2.02 -13.89
CA PHE A 150 -5.44 1.50 -12.66
C PHE A 150 -6.20 0.29 -12.10
N VAL A 151 -7.54 0.30 -12.13
CA VAL A 151 -8.35 -0.84 -11.69
C VAL A 151 -8.05 -2.08 -12.54
N VAL A 152 -8.09 -1.94 -13.86
CA VAL A 152 -7.80 -3.04 -14.79
C VAL A 152 -6.37 -3.55 -14.61
N PHE A 153 -5.39 -2.65 -14.40
CA PHE A 153 -4.02 -3.06 -14.13
C PHE A 153 -3.89 -3.86 -12.84
N VAL A 154 -4.49 -3.42 -11.73
CA VAL A 154 -4.44 -4.18 -10.47
C VAL A 154 -5.09 -5.55 -10.65
N VAL A 155 -6.26 -5.63 -11.29
CA VAL A 155 -6.92 -6.91 -11.57
C VAL A 155 -6.02 -7.83 -12.41
N LEU A 156 -5.48 -7.35 -13.53
CA LEU A 156 -4.61 -8.17 -14.39
C LEU A 156 -3.29 -8.52 -13.70
N LEU A 157 -2.73 -7.64 -12.88
CA LEU A 157 -1.53 -7.92 -12.10
C LEU A 157 -1.79 -9.04 -11.08
N THR A 158 -2.93 -9.04 -10.39
CA THR A 158 -3.27 -10.16 -9.48
C THR A 158 -3.41 -11.48 -10.24
N ARG A 159 -3.96 -11.47 -11.45
CA ARG A 159 -4.05 -12.67 -12.29
C ARG A 159 -2.67 -13.14 -12.77
N ALA A 160 -1.79 -12.22 -13.14
CA ALA A 160 -0.40 -12.54 -13.50
C ALA A 160 0.37 -13.11 -12.31
N ILE A 161 0.21 -12.54 -11.11
CA ILE A 161 0.81 -13.06 -9.87
C ILE A 161 0.40 -14.50 -9.63
N LEU A 162 -0.90 -14.81 -9.73
CA LEU A 162 -1.40 -16.17 -9.52
C LEU A 162 -0.95 -17.14 -10.63
N SER A 163 -0.99 -16.70 -11.89
CA SER A 163 -0.71 -17.56 -13.04
C SER A 163 0.77 -17.93 -13.15
N PHE A 164 1.66 -16.99 -12.82
CA PHE A 164 3.10 -17.19 -12.87
C PHE A 164 3.72 -17.45 -11.50
N LYS A 165 2.89 -17.62 -10.45
CA LYS A 165 3.32 -17.81 -9.06
C LYS A 165 4.36 -16.76 -8.62
N LEU A 166 4.14 -15.50 -9.01
CA LEU A 166 5.13 -14.44 -8.77
C LEU A 166 5.32 -14.22 -7.26
N ASN A 167 6.57 -14.12 -6.82
CA ASN A 167 6.92 -13.73 -5.47
C ASN A 167 7.35 -12.26 -5.43
N ILE A 168 6.51 -11.42 -4.83
CA ILE A 168 6.74 -9.97 -4.69
C ILE A 168 6.91 -9.55 -3.23
N LEU A 169 7.03 -10.50 -2.30
CA LEU A 169 7.18 -10.21 -0.87
C LEU A 169 8.55 -9.61 -0.60
N ILE A 170 8.58 -8.55 0.21
CA ILE A 170 9.77 -7.88 0.76
C ILE A 170 9.58 -7.78 2.28
N PRO A 171 10.62 -7.58 3.11
CA PRO A 171 10.44 -7.41 4.55
C PRO A 171 9.53 -6.22 4.88
N ILE A 172 8.68 -6.35 5.91
CA ILE A 172 7.73 -5.30 6.34
C ILE A 172 8.45 -3.98 6.62
N SER A 173 9.65 -4.00 7.20
CA SER A 173 10.45 -2.78 7.41
C SER A 173 10.75 -2.01 6.11
N LYS A 174 11.07 -2.74 5.03
CA LYS A 174 11.34 -2.15 3.71
C LYS A 174 10.07 -1.65 3.05
N MET A 175 8.96 -2.35 3.25
CA MET A 175 7.63 -1.91 2.81
C MET A 175 7.22 -0.60 3.51
N GLN A 176 7.40 -0.50 4.83
CA GLN A 176 7.12 0.74 5.58
C GLN A 176 8.01 1.90 5.12
N GLU A 177 9.29 1.63 4.82
CA GLU A 177 10.18 2.64 4.25
C GLU A 177 9.71 3.10 2.85
N ASN A 178 9.25 2.16 2.01
CA ASN A 178 8.65 2.48 0.72
C ASN A 178 7.42 3.39 0.85
N MET A 179 6.54 3.13 1.83
CA MET A 179 5.37 3.99 2.08
C MET A 179 5.77 5.41 2.47
N THR A 180 6.84 5.56 3.27
CA THR A 180 7.39 6.88 3.62
C THR A 180 7.95 7.60 2.38
N ARG A 181 8.70 6.88 1.53
CA ARG A 181 9.26 7.43 0.29
C ARG A 181 8.17 7.82 -0.72
N ALA A 182 7.07 7.06 -0.79
CA ALA A 182 5.97 7.29 -1.72
C ALA A 182 5.27 8.63 -1.52
N GLN A 183 5.31 9.18 -0.30
CA GLN A 183 4.70 10.48 0.03
C GLN A 183 5.54 11.68 -0.42
N LYS A 184 6.80 11.48 -0.82
CA LYS A 184 7.67 12.58 -1.23
C LYS A 184 7.20 13.20 -2.55
N ARG A 185 7.40 14.51 -2.69
CA ARG A 185 7.08 15.23 -3.93
C ARG A 185 7.87 14.67 -5.10
N ASP A 186 7.16 14.32 -6.17
CA ASP A 186 7.71 13.74 -7.41
C ASP A 186 8.36 12.35 -7.24
N ALA A 187 8.00 11.61 -6.17
CA ALA A 187 8.59 10.32 -5.83
C ALA A 187 8.58 9.30 -6.97
N VAL A 188 7.56 9.29 -7.84
CA VAL A 188 7.50 8.43 -9.03
C VAL A 188 8.76 8.56 -9.90
N ARG A 189 9.36 9.75 -9.96
CA ARG A 189 10.52 10.06 -10.81
C ARG A 189 11.82 10.18 -10.02
N SER A 190 11.75 10.66 -8.78
CA SER A 190 12.94 11.02 -8.00
C SER A 190 13.36 9.97 -6.98
N GLU A 191 12.45 9.13 -6.51
CA GLU A 191 12.73 8.15 -5.47
C GLU A 191 12.97 6.76 -6.06
N LYS A 192 13.60 5.93 -5.23
CA LYS A 192 13.69 4.49 -5.46
C LYS A 192 12.97 3.74 -4.36
N PHE A 193 12.52 2.54 -4.65
CA PHE A 193 11.74 1.71 -3.76
C PHE A 193 12.38 0.33 -3.66
N TYR A 194 12.41 -0.23 -2.46
CA TYR A 194 12.82 -1.61 -2.28
C TYR A 194 11.86 -2.53 -3.01
N PHE A 195 12.41 -3.37 -3.87
CA PHE A 195 11.67 -4.34 -4.66
C PHE A 195 12.51 -5.61 -4.84
N ARG A 196 11.87 -6.75 -5.08
CA ARG A 196 12.56 -8.02 -5.28
C ARG A 196 13.36 -8.01 -6.58
N LYS A 197 14.59 -8.51 -6.55
CA LYS A 197 15.48 -8.59 -7.72
C LYS A 197 14.96 -9.55 -8.78
N SER A 198 14.40 -10.68 -8.35
CA SER A 198 13.67 -11.63 -9.20
C SER A 198 12.29 -11.87 -8.62
N VAL A 199 11.25 -11.76 -9.44
CA VAL A 199 9.86 -12.02 -9.04
C VAL A 199 9.34 -13.35 -9.54
N VAL A 200 10.06 -14.02 -10.43
CA VAL A 200 9.73 -15.36 -10.91
C VAL A 200 10.46 -16.34 -9.98
N PRO A 201 9.77 -17.33 -9.40
CA PRO A 201 10.44 -18.36 -8.61
C PRO A 201 11.50 -19.10 -9.44
N ASP A 202 12.64 -19.40 -8.85
CA ASP A 202 13.61 -20.31 -9.46
C ASP A 202 13.00 -21.73 -9.46
N ASP A 203 12.85 -22.36 -10.62
CA ASP A 203 12.33 -23.74 -10.74
C ASP A 203 13.21 -24.78 -9.98
N ASP A 204 14.43 -24.41 -9.57
CA ASP A 204 15.46 -25.29 -9.01
C ASP A 204 15.58 -25.28 -7.47
N LYS A 205 14.70 -24.58 -6.74
CA LYS A 205 14.69 -24.68 -5.27
C LYS A 205 13.61 -25.66 -4.84
N ASP A 206 13.97 -26.94 -4.83
CA ASP A 206 13.26 -28.00 -4.12
C ASP A 206 12.77 -27.50 -2.76
N ASP A 207 11.49 -27.74 -2.48
CA ASP A 207 10.80 -27.55 -1.21
C ASP A 207 11.46 -28.45 -0.12
N ASN A 208 12.67 -28.12 0.31
CA ASN A 208 13.24 -28.67 1.52
C ASN A 208 12.55 -28.01 2.72
N GLU A 209 11.38 -28.55 3.07
CA GLU A 209 10.75 -28.44 4.39
C GLU A 209 11.77 -28.87 5.46
N GLY A 210 12.60 -27.93 5.95
CA GLY A 210 13.55 -28.25 7.02
C GLY A 210 14.77 -27.34 7.19
N ALA A 211 14.97 -26.31 6.38
CA ALA A 211 16.08 -25.39 6.61
C ALA A 211 15.70 -24.29 7.62
N GLU A 212 16.42 -24.24 8.76
CA GLU A 212 16.43 -23.11 9.69
C GLU A 212 16.62 -21.77 8.95
N PRO A 213 16.08 -20.65 9.46
CA PRO A 213 16.13 -19.35 8.78
C PRO A 213 17.58 -18.86 8.72
N LYS A 214 18.25 -19.16 7.61
CA LYS A 214 19.63 -18.76 7.36
C LYS A 214 19.68 -17.37 6.75
N GLY A 215 19.90 -16.37 7.62
CA GLY A 215 20.53 -15.10 7.27
C GLY A 215 19.61 -14.01 6.74
N SER A 216 20.15 -12.78 6.71
CA SER A 216 19.48 -11.61 6.17
C SER A 216 19.08 -11.82 4.70
N HIS A 217 17.80 -11.65 4.38
CA HIS A 217 17.27 -11.63 3.01
C HIS A 217 17.67 -10.37 2.22
N ASP A 218 18.60 -9.54 2.72
CA ASP A 218 19.06 -8.32 2.04
C ASP A 218 19.57 -8.56 0.62
N HIS A 219 20.00 -9.79 0.30
CA HIS A 219 20.44 -10.13 -1.05
C HIS A 219 19.30 -10.29 -2.06
N GLU A 220 18.05 -10.47 -1.64
CA GLU A 220 16.89 -10.73 -2.51
C GLU A 220 16.23 -9.44 -3.03
N TYR A 221 16.54 -8.30 -2.43
CA TYR A 221 15.90 -7.02 -2.70
C TYR A 221 16.89 -5.95 -3.13
N THR A 222 16.42 -4.98 -3.89
CA THR A 222 17.22 -3.81 -4.27
C THR A 222 16.32 -2.59 -4.45
N GLU A 223 16.93 -1.42 -4.53
CA GLU A 223 16.23 -0.17 -4.77
C GLU A 223 16.06 0.07 -6.27
N MET A 224 14.81 0.11 -6.72
CA MET A 224 14.44 0.33 -8.13
C MET A 224 13.62 1.60 -8.27
N SER A 225 13.77 2.32 -9.39
CA SER A 225 12.81 3.40 -9.71
C SER A 225 11.44 2.80 -10.06
N VAL A 226 10.38 3.61 -9.97
CA VAL A 226 9.05 3.17 -10.43
C VAL A 226 9.07 2.77 -11.90
N ASP A 227 9.85 3.49 -12.73
CA ASP A 227 10.06 3.12 -14.13
C ASP A 227 10.62 1.70 -14.27
N THR A 228 11.68 1.35 -13.54
CA THR A 228 12.23 -0.01 -13.56
C THR A 228 11.21 -1.04 -13.07
N ILE A 229 10.50 -0.77 -11.96
CA ILE A 229 9.51 -1.71 -11.41
C ILE A 229 8.38 -1.97 -12.41
N ILE A 230 7.87 -0.92 -13.06
CA ILE A 230 6.70 -1.01 -13.94
C ILE A 230 7.08 -1.48 -15.34
N ASN A 231 8.11 -0.89 -15.95
CA ASN A 231 8.47 -1.11 -17.35
C ASN A 231 9.58 -2.14 -17.55
N GLY A 232 10.31 -2.49 -16.49
CA GLY A 232 11.48 -3.36 -16.58
C GLY A 232 12.75 -2.57 -16.91
N LYS A 233 13.90 -3.18 -16.62
CA LYS A 233 15.21 -2.69 -17.03
C LYS A 233 16.24 -3.82 -16.91
N ASP A 234 17.12 -3.94 -17.91
CA ASP A 234 18.17 -4.96 -17.94
C ASP A 234 17.56 -6.37 -17.79
N GLU A 235 17.93 -7.11 -16.75
CA GLU A 235 17.41 -8.46 -16.46
C GLU A 235 16.05 -8.45 -15.73
N PHE A 236 15.64 -7.31 -15.17
CA PHE A 236 14.37 -7.22 -14.46
C PHE A 236 13.20 -7.03 -15.44
N PRO A 237 12.20 -7.95 -15.46
CA PRO A 237 11.19 -7.99 -16.51
C PRO A 237 10.21 -6.81 -16.48
N GLY A 238 9.90 -6.25 -15.31
CA GLY A 238 8.85 -5.23 -15.16
C GLY A 238 7.44 -5.81 -15.01
N LEU A 239 6.60 -5.13 -14.22
CA LEU A 239 5.23 -5.58 -13.98
C LEU A 239 4.33 -5.49 -15.22
N ILE A 240 4.49 -4.46 -16.06
CA ILE A 240 3.69 -4.32 -17.30
C ILE A 240 4.03 -5.42 -18.31
N PRO A 241 5.32 -5.73 -18.59
CA PRO A 241 5.65 -6.86 -19.44
C PRO A 241 5.07 -8.20 -18.94
N LEU A 242 5.12 -8.47 -17.64
CA LEU A 242 4.49 -9.66 -17.05
C LEU A 242 2.97 -9.68 -17.24
N VAL A 243 2.30 -8.54 -17.00
CA VAL A 243 0.86 -8.41 -17.26
C VAL A 243 0.54 -8.62 -18.74
N ARG A 244 1.34 -8.10 -19.67
CA ARG A 244 1.16 -8.32 -21.11
C ARG A 244 1.31 -9.80 -21.47
N MET A 245 2.26 -10.51 -20.86
CA MET A 245 2.40 -11.96 -21.06
C MET A 245 1.13 -12.70 -20.65
N TYR A 246 0.56 -12.39 -19.48
CA TYR A 246 -0.70 -12.97 -19.03
C TYR A 246 -1.88 -12.62 -19.96
N VAL A 247 -2.00 -11.36 -20.37
CA VAL A 247 -3.06 -10.94 -21.31
C VAL A 247 -2.94 -11.65 -22.67
N ASN A 248 -1.72 -11.98 -23.09
CA ASN A 248 -1.49 -12.73 -24.32
C ASN A 248 -1.77 -14.23 -24.20
N SER A 249 -1.78 -14.79 -22.99
CA SER A 249 -2.08 -16.21 -22.76
C SER A 249 -3.57 -16.53 -22.64
N ILE A 250 -4.43 -15.50 -22.59
CA ILE A 250 -5.88 -15.65 -22.51
C ILE A 250 -6.56 -15.26 -23.81
N GLU A 251 -7.67 -15.93 -24.13
CA GLU A 251 -8.53 -15.54 -25.24
C GLU A 251 -9.31 -14.28 -24.88
N MET A 252 -9.25 -13.29 -25.78
CA MET A 252 -9.89 -11.98 -25.60
C MET A 252 -10.11 -11.36 -26.97
N ASP A 253 -11.25 -10.70 -27.16
CA ASP A 253 -11.57 -10.01 -28.40
C ASP A 253 -10.62 -8.83 -28.66
N VAL A 254 -10.53 -8.44 -29.94
CA VAL A 254 -9.57 -7.42 -30.40
C VAL A 254 -9.83 -6.05 -29.77
N ASP A 255 -11.10 -5.71 -29.54
CA ASP A 255 -11.46 -4.39 -29.03
C ASP A 255 -11.10 -4.25 -27.55
N THR A 256 -11.44 -5.26 -26.73
CA THR A 256 -11.01 -5.31 -25.34
C THR A 256 -9.50 -5.32 -25.23
N ARG A 257 -8.81 -6.07 -26.09
CA ARG A 257 -7.33 -6.08 -26.14
C ARG A 257 -6.76 -4.69 -26.40
N CYS A 258 -7.31 -3.96 -27.37
CA CYS A 258 -6.89 -2.60 -27.67
C CYS A 258 -7.07 -1.67 -26.48
N SER A 259 -8.21 -1.71 -25.80
CA SER A 259 -8.49 -0.90 -24.61
C SER A 259 -7.53 -1.21 -23.47
N VAL A 260 -7.30 -2.50 -23.16
CA VAL A 260 -6.34 -2.92 -22.14
C VAL A 260 -4.93 -2.43 -22.48
N MET A 261 -4.50 -2.52 -23.74
CA MET A 261 -3.18 -2.02 -24.14
C MET A 261 -3.03 -0.51 -23.99
N GLN A 262 -4.10 0.27 -24.18
CA GLN A 262 -4.08 1.71 -23.91
C GLN A 262 -3.95 2.00 -22.41
N TYR A 263 -4.67 1.26 -21.55
CA TYR A 263 -4.55 1.38 -20.10
C TYR A 263 -3.13 1.07 -19.61
N LEU A 264 -2.54 -0.03 -20.08
CA LEU A 264 -1.16 -0.38 -19.72
C LEU A 264 -0.18 0.69 -20.23
N ARG A 265 -0.42 1.28 -21.40
CA ARG A 265 0.42 2.36 -21.94
C ARG A 265 0.36 3.62 -21.07
N LEU A 266 -0.81 3.99 -20.54
CA LEU A 266 -0.94 5.12 -19.62
C LEU A 266 -0.02 4.93 -18.39
N ILE A 267 -0.11 3.77 -17.75
CA ILE A 267 0.68 3.46 -16.53
C ILE A 267 2.17 3.42 -16.85
N SER A 268 2.55 2.78 -17.95
CA SER A 268 3.94 2.73 -18.44
C SER A 268 4.53 4.12 -18.64
N LYS A 269 3.77 5.03 -19.26
CA LYS A 269 4.20 6.40 -19.54
C LYS A 269 4.24 7.28 -18.28
N ARG A 270 3.39 7.03 -17.30
CA ARG A 270 3.46 7.69 -15.99
C ARG A 270 4.69 7.24 -15.19
N ALA A 271 4.96 5.93 -15.20
CA ALA A 271 6.11 5.36 -14.50
C ALA A 271 7.45 5.89 -15.04
N SER A 272 7.58 6.02 -16.36
CA SER A 272 8.76 6.61 -17.02
C SER A 272 8.84 8.14 -16.90
N GLY A 273 7.75 8.80 -16.49
CA GLY A 273 7.66 10.25 -16.40
C GLY A 273 7.42 10.96 -17.74
N GLU A 274 7.13 10.24 -18.82
CA GLU A 274 6.66 10.80 -20.10
C GLU A 274 5.32 11.52 -19.91
N LEU A 275 4.42 10.96 -19.11
CA LEU A 275 3.17 11.59 -18.69
C LEU A 275 3.25 12.04 -17.23
N MET A 276 2.52 13.11 -16.92
CA MET A 276 2.40 13.61 -15.56
C MET A 276 1.46 12.73 -14.72
N THR A 277 1.81 12.53 -13.45
CA THR A 277 0.83 12.16 -12.42
C THR A 277 -0.16 13.31 -12.20
N GLY A 278 -1.39 13.02 -11.75
CA GLY A 278 -2.36 14.06 -11.35
C GLY A 278 -1.76 15.10 -10.38
N ALA A 279 -1.04 14.65 -9.35
CA ALA A 279 -0.39 15.54 -8.39
C ALA A 279 0.66 16.48 -9.01
N ARG A 280 1.42 16.01 -10.00
CA ARG A 280 2.40 16.84 -10.74
C ARG A 280 1.70 17.85 -11.63
N TRP A 281 0.62 17.45 -12.30
CA TRP A 281 -0.17 18.34 -13.12
C TRP A 281 -0.83 19.44 -12.28
N ILE A 282 -1.46 19.11 -11.15
CA ILE A 282 -2.06 20.09 -10.22
C ILE A 282 -1.00 21.11 -9.77
N ARG A 283 0.18 20.64 -9.34
CA ARG A 283 1.28 21.53 -8.96
C ARG A 283 1.72 22.42 -10.11
N HIS A 284 1.90 21.85 -11.31
CA HIS A 284 2.30 22.62 -12.48
C HIS A 284 1.26 23.70 -12.80
N PHE A 285 -0.03 23.34 -12.85
CA PHE A 285 -1.13 24.27 -13.07
C PHE A 285 -1.11 25.45 -12.09
N LEU A 286 -1.02 25.17 -10.78
CA LEU A 286 -1.01 26.20 -9.75
C LEU A 286 0.26 27.06 -9.79
N THR A 287 1.43 26.45 -9.97
CA THR A 287 2.71 27.18 -9.99
C THR A 287 2.91 28.03 -11.24
N SER A 288 2.22 27.70 -12.34
CA SER A 288 2.20 28.48 -13.57
C SER A 288 1.03 29.48 -13.63
N HIS A 289 0.20 29.55 -12.58
CA HIS A 289 -0.94 30.45 -12.54
C HIS A 289 -0.48 31.92 -12.45
N PRO A 290 -1.06 32.87 -13.22
CA PRO A 290 -0.63 34.28 -13.21
C PRO A 290 -0.68 34.97 -11.85
N LEU A 291 -1.62 34.55 -11.00
CA LEU A 291 -1.80 35.08 -9.64
C LEU A 291 -0.87 34.45 -8.59
N TYR A 292 -0.14 33.38 -8.93
CA TYR A 292 0.70 32.70 -7.97
C TYR A 292 1.95 33.53 -7.65
N LYS A 293 2.15 33.82 -6.36
CA LYS A 293 3.21 34.71 -5.87
C LYS A 293 4.46 33.95 -5.41
N GLN A 294 4.59 32.67 -5.75
CA GLN A 294 5.70 31.81 -5.30
C GLN A 294 5.80 31.68 -3.76
N ASP A 295 4.67 31.83 -3.07
CA ASP A 295 4.55 31.85 -1.60
C ASP A 295 3.87 30.59 -1.04
N SER A 296 3.58 29.61 -1.90
CA SER A 296 2.82 28.38 -1.56
C SER A 296 1.38 28.62 -1.11
N VAL A 297 0.83 29.81 -1.34
CA VAL A 297 -0.58 30.12 -1.08
C VAL A 297 -1.39 29.87 -2.35
N VAL A 298 -2.48 29.12 -2.21
CA VAL A 298 -3.50 28.95 -3.26
C VAL A 298 -4.67 29.85 -2.90
N THR A 299 -4.90 30.89 -3.71
CA THR A 299 -6.04 31.81 -3.53
C THR A 299 -7.35 31.17 -4.00
N GLU A 300 -8.49 31.74 -3.60
CA GLU A 300 -9.81 31.28 -4.05
C GLU A 300 -9.94 31.28 -5.57
N GLU A 301 -9.42 32.30 -6.25
CA GLU A 301 -9.44 32.41 -7.72
C GLU A 301 -8.59 31.32 -8.39
N MET A 302 -7.37 31.07 -7.88
CA MET A 302 -6.54 29.96 -8.35
C MET A 302 -7.21 28.59 -8.17
N ASN A 303 -7.88 28.40 -7.03
CA ASN A 303 -8.61 27.18 -6.74
C ASN A 303 -9.82 27.01 -7.65
N TYR A 304 -10.57 28.09 -7.90
CA TYR A 304 -11.69 28.10 -8.83
C TYR A 304 -11.23 27.69 -10.24
N ASP A 305 -10.17 28.31 -10.76
CA ASP A 305 -9.64 28.00 -12.08
C ASP A 305 -9.12 26.56 -12.18
N LEU A 306 -8.49 26.03 -11.11
CA LEU A 306 -8.07 24.63 -11.03
C LEU A 306 -9.27 23.69 -11.11
N VAL A 307 -10.27 23.87 -10.25
CA VAL A 307 -11.45 23.00 -10.19
C VAL A 307 -12.25 23.08 -11.50
N LYS A 308 -12.39 24.28 -12.08
CA LYS A 308 -13.03 24.47 -13.37
C LYS A 308 -12.30 23.71 -14.48
N ARG A 309 -10.97 23.83 -14.57
CA ARG A 309 -10.18 23.08 -15.57
C ARG A 309 -10.27 21.56 -15.34
N MET A 310 -10.28 21.11 -14.09
CA MET A 310 -10.45 19.70 -13.76
C MET A 310 -11.80 19.17 -14.26
N MET A 311 -12.89 19.91 -14.04
CA MET A 311 -14.23 19.57 -14.57
C MET A 311 -14.24 19.52 -16.10
N GLU A 312 -13.66 20.52 -16.77
CA GLU A 312 -13.55 20.55 -18.24
C GLU A 312 -12.82 19.32 -18.79
N ILE A 313 -11.76 18.87 -18.11
CA ILE A 313 -11.01 17.66 -18.48
C ILE A 313 -11.82 16.39 -18.20
N SER A 314 -12.49 16.29 -17.05
CA SER A 314 -13.26 15.09 -16.69
C SER A 314 -14.47 14.88 -17.62
N GLU A 315 -15.08 15.98 -18.07
CA GLU A 315 -16.18 15.96 -19.05
C GLU A 315 -15.70 15.77 -20.50
N GLY A 316 -14.39 15.78 -20.74
CA GLY A 316 -13.81 15.64 -22.08
C GLY A 316 -13.98 16.87 -22.97
N THR A 317 -14.39 18.02 -22.43
CA THR A 317 -14.53 19.27 -23.18
C THR A 317 -13.17 19.89 -23.53
N VAL A 318 -12.16 19.65 -22.68
CA VAL A 318 -10.77 20.05 -22.92
C VAL A 318 -9.85 18.83 -22.83
N PRO A 319 -9.05 18.51 -23.87
CA PRO A 319 -8.06 17.45 -23.78
C PRO A 319 -6.89 17.87 -22.88
N CYS A 320 -6.33 16.92 -22.12
CA CYS A 320 -5.10 17.12 -21.36
C CYS A 320 -4.04 16.08 -21.73
N LEU A 321 -3.24 16.42 -22.74
CA LEU A 321 -2.20 15.52 -23.28
C LEU A 321 -1.09 15.24 -22.27
N GLU A 322 -0.89 16.11 -21.27
CA GLU A 322 0.07 15.91 -20.19
C GLU A 322 -0.36 14.79 -19.23
N LEU A 323 -1.66 14.56 -19.06
CA LEU A 323 -2.21 13.54 -18.17
C LEU A 323 -2.46 12.22 -18.88
N THR A 324 -3.04 12.25 -20.07
CA THR A 324 -3.52 11.06 -20.79
C THR A 324 -2.75 10.80 -22.09
N GLY A 325 -1.97 11.76 -22.58
CA GLY A 325 -1.34 11.67 -23.90
C GLY A 325 -2.36 11.66 -25.03
N LYS A 326 -1.96 11.16 -26.21
CA LYS A 326 -2.89 10.88 -27.33
C LYS A 326 -3.61 9.53 -27.16
N LEU A 327 -3.78 9.07 -25.92
CA LEU A 327 -4.47 7.82 -25.62
C LEU A 327 -5.97 8.15 -25.55
N LEU A 328 -6.64 7.99 -26.68
CA LEU A 328 -8.06 8.24 -26.77
C LEU A 328 -8.80 7.01 -26.24
N PRO A 329 -9.70 7.13 -25.24
CA PRO A 329 -10.82 6.20 -25.19
C PRO A 329 -11.50 6.28 -26.55
N LYS A 330 -11.86 5.13 -27.16
CA LYS A 330 -12.74 5.16 -28.33
C LYS A 330 -13.88 6.12 -27.98
N SER A 331 -14.14 7.10 -28.83
CA SER A 331 -15.37 7.88 -28.73
C SER A 331 -16.48 6.88 -28.53
N VAL A 332 -17.27 7.06 -27.46
CA VAL A 332 -18.59 6.45 -27.44
C VAL A 332 -19.29 7.16 -28.58
N ASP A 333 -19.34 6.50 -29.74
CA ASP A 333 -20.20 6.90 -30.84
C ASP A 333 -21.62 6.88 -30.26
N ASN A 334 -22.12 8.05 -29.88
CA ASN A 334 -23.52 8.32 -29.65
C ASN A 334 -24.00 9.30 -30.71
#